data_AF-A0A7C3ELM3-F1
#
_entry.id   AF-A0A7C3ELM3-F1
#
_cell.length_a   1.000
_cell.length_b   1.000
_cell.length_c   1.000
_cell.angle_alpha   90.00
_cell.angle_beta   90.00
_cell.angle_gamma   90.00
#
_symmetry.space_group_name_H-M   'P 1'
#
loop_
_entity.id
_entity.type
_entity.pdbx_description
1 polymer ?
#
loop_
_entity_poly.entity_id
_entity_poly.type
_entity_poly.pdbx_seq_one_letter_code
_entity_poly.pdbx_strand_id
1 'polypeptide(L)'
;MKKGQLINQIQTMFGVTKNEIYFVTLILAGLIIGTGIKFFSQDDSEYISRRNQIYQALDSIAEVNKSTYVGTDLSGTPDPEFALGDTIIPKGNIYPARQKKELPSGKININTASITELMKLPGVGEATALKIIEYRKNNPFRSPEDIMNVKGIGEKKFEKMKPFITVK
;
A
#
# COMPACT_ATOMS: atom_id res chain seq x y z
N MET A 1 -32.87 13.25 34.69
CA MET A 1 -33.86 12.16 34.56
C MET A 1 -33.26 10.86 35.04
N LYS A 2 -33.93 10.12 35.93
CA LYS A 2 -33.41 8.85 36.47
C LYS A 2 -33.46 7.79 35.37
N LYS A 3 -32.33 7.13 35.07
CA LYS A 3 -32.14 6.14 33.98
C LYS A 3 -33.26 5.08 33.87
N GLY A 4 -33.85 4.69 35.01
CA GLY A 4 -34.96 3.72 35.05
C GLY A 4 -36.32 4.24 34.57
N GLN A 5 -36.56 5.56 34.58
CA GLN A 5 -37.84 6.15 34.14
C GLN A 5 -38.01 6.06 32.62
N LEU A 6 -36.94 6.25 31.85
CA LEU A 6 -36.98 6.24 30.39
C LEU A 6 -37.29 4.86 29.82
N ILE A 7 -36.64 3.82 30.36
CA ILE A 7 -36.87 2.42 29.91
C ILE A 7 -38.33 2.06 30.15
N ASN A 8 -38.86 2.34 31.35
CA ASN A 8 -40.25 2.03 31.68
C ASN A 8 -41.26 2.76 30.77
N GLN A 9 -40.99 4.03 30.40
CA GLN A 9 -41.84 4.79 29.47
C GLN A 9 -41.86 4.18 28.06
N ILE A 10 -40.70 3.75 27.54
CA ILE A 10 -40.60 3.12 26.22
C ILE A 10 -41.32 1.77 26.20
N GLN A 11 -41.21 0.98 27.27
CA GLN A 11 -41.94 -0.28 27.40
C GLN A 11 -43.46 -0.08 27.31
N THR A 12 -44.00 0.93 28.01
CA THR A 12 -45.44 1.21 28.00
C THR A 12 -45.93 1.79 26.69
N MET A 13 -45.11 2.60 26.02
CA MET A 13 -45.49 3.29 24.79
C MET A 13 -45.52 2.35 23.57
N PHE A 14 -44.61 1.37 23.53
CA PHE A 14 -44.44 0.48 22.38
C PHE A 14 -44.78 -0.99 22.67
N GLY A 15 -45.17 -1.32 23.91
CA GLY A 15 -45.52 -2.69 24.29
C GLY A 15 -44.34 -3.67 24.28
N VAL A 16 -43.11 -3.17 24.40
CA VAL A 16 -41.86 -3.96 24.31
C VAL A 16 -41.26 -4.25 25.68
N THR A 17 -40.45 -5.30 25.77
CA THR A 17 -39.74 -5.73 26.98
C THR A 17 -38.43 -4.97 27.18
N LYS A 18 -37.88 -5.01 28.42
CA LYS A 18 -36.57 -4.40 28.73
C LYS A 18 -35.44 -4.97 27.87
N ASN A 19 -35.47 -6.29 27.64
CA ASN A 19 -34.43 -6.97 26.88
C ASN A 19 -34.46 -6.54 25.40
N GLU A 20 -35.64 -6.37 24.80
CA GLU A 20 -35.78 -5.85 23.43
C GLU A 20 -35.21 -4.43 23.30
N ILE A 21 -35.45 -3.57 24.29
CA ILE A 21 -34.84 -2.22 24.32
C ILE A 21 -33.31 -2.30 24.38
N TYR A 22 -32.75 -3.22 25.18
CA TYR A 22 -31.29 -3.43 25.22
C TYR A 22 -30.73 -3.96 23.90
N PHE A 23 -31.44 -4.86 23.21
CA PHE A 23 -31.03 -5.34 21.89
C PHE A 23 -31.03 -4.22 20.85
N VAL A 24 -32.09 -3.41 20.79
CA VAL A 24 -32.20 -2.29 19.83
C VAL A 24 -31.12 -1.23 20.10
N THR A 25 -30.89 -0.89 21.37
CA THR A 25 -29.83 0.07 21.74
C THR A 25 -28.43 -0.46 21.39
N LEU A 26 -28.18 -1.76 21.52
CA LEU A 26 -26.91 -2.39 21.13
C LEU A 26 -26.69 -2.36 19.61
N ILE A 27 -27.73 -2.64 18.81
CA ILE A 27 -27.67 -2.55 17.34
C ILE A 27 -27.38 -1.11 16.89
N LEU A 28 -28.08 -0.13 17.47
CA LEU A 28 -27.87 1.30 17.16
C LEU A 28 -26.46 1.76 17.55
N ALA A 29 -25.96 1.36 18.72
CA ALA A 29 -24.61 1.67 19.15
C ALA A 29 -23.57 1.07 18.18
N GLY A 30 -23.77 -0.18 17.76
CA GLY A 30 -22.92 -0.85 16.77
C GLY A 30 -22.93 -0.15 15.41
N LEU A 31 -24.08 0.33 14.94
CA LEU A 31 -24.20 1.09 13.67
C LEU A 31 -23.51 2.46 13.76
N ILE A 32 -23.61 3.15 14.88
CA ILE A 32 -22.94 4.45 15.10
C ILE A 32 -21.42 4.24 15.18
N ILE A 33 -20.95 3.21 15.88
CA ILE A 33 -19.52 2.87 15.94
C ILE A 33 -19.01 2.44 14.56
N GLY A 34 -19.76 1.60 13.84
CA GLY A 34 -19.39 1.13 12.51
C GLY A 34 -19.30 2.25 11.48
N THR A 35 -20.25 3.19 11.49
CA THR A 35 -20.20 4.39 10.64
C THR A 35 -19.16 5.40 11.12
N GLY A 36 -18.94 5.52 12.43
CA GLY A 36 -17.92 6.36 13.04
C GLY A 36 -16.49 5.93 12.72
N ILE A 37 -16.19 4.62 12.67
CA ILE A 37 -14.90 4.09 12.21
C ILE A 37 -14.65 4.51 10.75
N LYS A 38 -15.68 4.47 9.89
CA LYS A 38 -15.55 4.90 8.50
C LYS A 38 -15.32 6.41 8.35
N PHE A 39 -15.82 7.21 9.30
CA PHE A 39 -15.66 8.67 9.32
C PHE A 39 -14.33 9.12 9.94
N PHE A 40 -13.79 8.37 10.90
CA PHE A 40 -12.48 8.64 11.52
C PHE A 40 -11.29 8.05 10.74
N SER A 41 -11.54 7.19 9.75
CA SER A 41 -10.56 6.74 8.74
C SER A 41 -10.36 7.77 7.61
N GLN A 42 -10.53 9.06 7.90
CA GLN A 42 -10.27 10.14 6.96
C GLN A 42 -8.77 10.50 6.99
N ASP A 43 -7.95 9.72 6.25
CA ASP A 43 -6.80 10.26 5.49
C ASP A 43 -6.09 9.24 4.56
N ASP A 44 -6.84 8.37 3.86
CA ASP A 44 -6.28 7.58 2.73
C ASP A 44 -6.78 8.05 1.35
N SER A 45 -7.45 9.21 1.30
CA SER A 45 -8.01 9.80 0.06
C SER A 45 -6.94 10.17 -0.98
N GLU A 46 -5.71 10.48 -0.56
CA GLU A 46 -4.60 10.78 -1.47
C GLU A 46 -3.97 9.48 -2.03
N TYR A 47 -4.06 8.38 -1.28
CA TYR A 47 -3.51 7.09 -1.68
C TYR A 47 -4.33 6.42 -2.81
N ILE A 48 -5.66 6.49 -2.75
CA ILE A 48 -6.53 5.90 -3.78
C ILE A 48 -6.48 6.69 -5.10
N SER A 49 -6.34 8.02 -5.06
CA SER A 49 -6.29 8.86 -6.27
C SER A 49 -5.01 8.66 -7.10
N ARG A 50 -3.84 8.48 -6.45
CA ARG A 50 -2.57 8.22 -7.16
C ARG A 50 -2.51 6.82 -7.79
N ARG A 51 -3.20 5.82 -7.21
CA ARG A 51 -3.25 4.45 -7.75
C ARG A 51 -3.91 4.41 -9.12
N ASN A 52 -5.02 5.12 -9.32
CA ASN A 52 -5.74 5.11 -10.60
C ASN A 52 -4.91 5.70 -11.75
N GLN A 53 -4.09 6.72 -11.49
CA GLN A 53 -3.19 7.28 -12.50
C GLN A 53 -2.07 6.31 -12.89
N ILE A 54 -1.55 5.54 -11.93
CA ILE A 54 -0.52 4.53 -12.20
C ILE A 54 -1.12 3.37 -13.00
N TYR A 55 -2.33 2.90 -12.68
CA TYR A 55 -2.98 1.84 -13.45
C TYR A 55 -3.33 2.27 -14.88
N GLN A 56 -3.82 3.51 -15.06
CA GLN A 56 -4.06 4.05 -16.40
C GLN A 56 -2.76 4.24 -17.19
N ALA A 57 -1.68 4.67 -16.53
CA ALA A 57 -0.37 4.72 -17.16
C ALA A 57 0.12 3.32 -17.56
N LEU A 58 -0.07 2.30 -16.70
CA LEU A 58 0.31 0.92 -16.99
C LEU A 58 -0.51 0.33 -18.14
N ASP A 59 -1.81 0.55 -18.20
CA ASP A 59 -2.64 0.12 -19.33
C ASP A 59 -2.22 0.83 -20.61
N SER A 60 -1.94 2.14 -20.57
CA SER A 60 -1.41 2.87 -21.74
C SER A 60 -0.04 2.36 -22.21
N ILE A 61 0.81 1.86 -21.30
CA ILE A 61 2.10 1.24 -21.63
C ILE A 61 1.89 -0.20 -22.15
N ALA A 62 0.94 -0.94 -21.59
CA ALA A 62 0.62 -2.31 -22.01
C ALA A 62 -0.04 -2.32 -23.40
N GLU A 63 -0.85 -1.32 -23.71
CA GLU A 63 -1.53 -1.16 -24.99
C GLU A 63 -0.55 -0.75 -26.11
N VAL A 64 0.55 -0.06 -25.78
CA VAL A 64 1.65 0.25 -26.71
C VAL A 64 2.50 -1.00 -27.07
N ASN A 65 2.40 -2.11 -26.33
CA ASN A 65 3.27 -3.28 -26.50
C ASN A 65 2.54 -4.60 -26.77
N LYS A 66 1.51 -4.56 -27.62
CA LYS A 66 0.99 -5.77 -28.25
C LYS A 66 1.94 -6.19 -29.39
N SER A 67 3.21 -6.46 -29.09
CA SER A 67 4.16 -7.00 -30.05
C SER A 67 3.77 -8.43 -30.40
N THR A 68 3.11 -8.64 -31.53
CA THR A 68 2.84 -9.98 -32.06
C THR A 68 4.17 -10.59 -32.49
N TYR A 69 4.59 -11.66 -31.80
CA TYR A 69 5.83 -12.36 -32.10
C TYR A 69 5.73 -13.02 -33.48
N VAL A 70 6.59 -12.62 -34.41
CA VAL A 70 6.70 -13.26 -35.73
C VAL A 70 7.81 -14.30 -35.68
N GLY A 71 7.54 -15.53 -36.13
CA GLY A 71 8.55 -16.58 -36.19
C GLY A 71 9.73 -16.18 -37.06
N THR A 72 10.95 -16.51 -36.64
CA THR A 72 12.17 -16.36 -37.43
C THR A 72 12.65 -17.74 -37.88
N ASP A 73 13.30 -17.81 -39.04
CA ASP A 73 13.98 -19.02 -39.47
C ASP A 73 15.24 -19.33 -38.60
N LEU A 74 15.93 -20.42 -38.91
CA LEU A 74 17.15 -20.83 -38.20
C LEU A 74 18.32 -19.84 -38.35
N SER A 75 18.25 -18.92 -39.31
CA SER A 75 19.23 -17.85 -39.51
C SER A 75 18.86 -16.56 -38.77
N GLY A 76 17.71 -16.53 -38.08
CA GLY A 76 17.21 -15.37 -37.35
C GLY A 76 16.57 -14.33 -38.26
N THR A 77 16.33 -14.67 -39.53
CA THR A 77 15.61 -13.82 -40.47
C THR A 77 14.10 -14.01 -40.28
N PRO A 78 13.33 -12.91 -40.16
CA PRO A 78 11.87 -13.00 -40.06
C PRO A 78 11.30 -13.64 -41.34
N ASP A 79 10.45 -14.66 -41.18
CA ASP A 79 9.77 -15.29 -42.32
C ASP A 79 8.69 -14.31 -42.86
N PRO A 80 8.81 -13.82 -44.11
CA PRO A 80 7.90 -12.83 -44.68
C PRO A 80 6.45 -13.29 -44.77
N GLU A 81 6.20 -14.61 -44.84
CA GLU A 81 4.85 -15.18 -44.94
C GLU A 81 4.03 -14.93 -43.67
N PHE A 82 4.70 -14.78 -42.53
CA PHE A 82 4.09 -14.47 -41.23
C PHE A 82 4.16 -12.98 -40.86
N ALA A 83 4.90 -12.17 -41.62
CA ALA A 83 5.20 -10.77 -41.31
C ALA A 83 4.18 -9.76 -41.85
N LEU A 84 3.10 -10.21 -42.48
CA LEU A 84 2.16 -9.34 -43.20
C LEU A 84 1.24 -8.47 -42.30
N GLY A 85 1.49 -8.41 -40.99
CA GLY A 85 0.52 -7.89 -40.04
C GLY A 85 0.98 -6.86 -39.02
N ASP A 86 2.26 -6.48 -38.91
CA ASP A 86 2.73 -5.23 -38.28
C ASP A 86 4.26 -5.21 -38.09
N THR A 87 4.83 -4.00 -38.16
CA THR A 87 6.23 -3.58 -38.07
C THR A 87 7.20 -4.52 -37.31
N ILE A 88 8.25 -4.96 -38.01
CA ILE A 88 9.37 -5.76 -37.47
C ILE A 88 10.20 -4.90 -36.50
N ILE A 89 10.09 -5.12 -35.19
CA ILE A 89 11.03 -4.55 -34.19
C ILE A 89 12.04 -5.63 -33.78
N PRO A 90 13.35 -5.43 -33.98
CA PRO A 90 14.36 -6.39 -33.56
C PRO A 90 14.38 -6.53 -32.03
N LYS A 91 14.68 -7.74 -31.54
CA LYS A 91 14.64 -8.22 -30.14
C LYS A 91 15.64 -7.54 -29.19
N GLY A 92 15.84 -6.23 -29.31
CA GLY A 92 16.67 -5.41 -28.43
C GLY A 92 15.80 -4.67 -27.41
N ASN A 93 15.83 -5.17 -26.17
CA ASN A 93 15.37 -4.49 -24.95
C ASN A 93 13.86 -4.17 -24.83
N ILE A 94 13.02 -5.19 -24.68
CA ILE A 94 11.60 -5.03 -24.28
C ILE A 94 11.43 -4.90 -22.74
N TYR A 95 12.47 -5.10 -21.95
CA TYR A 95 12.43 -4.82 -20.51
C TYR A 95 12.82 -3.37 -20.26
N PRO A 96 12.01 -2.55 -19.54
CA PRO A 96 12.46 -1.24 -19.10
C PRO A 96 13.77 -1.45 -18.34
N ALA A 97 14.83 -0.79 -18.80
CA ALA A 97 16.13 -0.84 -18.14
C ALA A 97 15.89 -0.57 -16.66
N ARG A 98 16.27 -1.53 -15.80
CA ARG A 98 16.11 -1.45 -14.35
C ARG A 98 16.60 -0.09 -13.90
N GLN A 99 15.69 0.85 -13.61
CA GLN A 99 16.07 2.19 -13.19
C GLN A 99 16.97 2.03 -11.99
N LYS A 100 18.22 2.47 -12.14
CA LYS A 100 19.23 2.35 -11.11
C LYS A 100 18.74 3.19 -9.93
N LYS A 101 18.21 2.51 -8.92
CA LYS A 101 17.72 3.15 -7.69
C LYS A 101 18.86 3.97 -7.10
N GLU A 102 18.76 5.29 -7.19
CA GLU A 102 19.76 6.19 -6.65
C GLU A 102 19.78 6.05 -5.14
N LEU A 103 20.99 5.83 -4.59
CA LEU A 103 21.15 5.77 -3.15
C LEU A 103 20.90 7.15 -2.55
N PRO A 104 20.37 7.22 -1.33
CA PRO A 104 20.08 8.50 -0.70
C PRO A 104 21.37 9.30 -0.51
N SER A 105 21.31 10.60 -0.82
CA SER A 105 22.43 11.55 -0.72
C SER A 105 22.81 11.91 0.73
N GLY A 106 22.10 11.34 1.71
CA GLY A 106 22.31 11.58 3.14
C GLY A 106 21.62 10.54 4.01
N LYS A 107 21.70 10.72 5.33
CA LYS A 107 21.04 9.84 6.31
C LYS A 107 19.55 10.16 6.42
N ILE A 108 18.73 9.13 6.37
CA ILE A 108 17.28 9.17 6.50
C ILE A 108 16.92 8.90 7.95
N ASN A 109 16.17 9.81 8.58
CA ASN A 109 15.67 9.60 9.94
C ASN A 109 14.48 8.62 9.91
N ILE A 110 14.66 7.42 10.45
CA ILE A 110 13.65 6.35 10.37
C ILE A 110 12.41 6.62 11.23
N ASN A 111 12.50 7.52 12.22
CA ASN A 111 11.36 7.95 13.04
C ASN A 111 10.46 8.98 12.32
N THR A 112 10.99 9.76 11.38
CA THR A 112 10.27 10.88 10.77
C THR A 112 10.12 10.81 9.26
N ALA A 113 10.92 9.99 8.58
CA ALA A 113 10.93 9.90 7.12
C ALA A 113 9.56 9.50 6.54
N SER A 114 9.23 10.09 5.40
CA SER A 114 8.06 9.74 4.59
C SER A 114 8.22 8.36 3.92
N ILE A 115 7.13 7.82 3.39
CA ILE A 115 7.15 6.53 2.69
C ILE A 115 8.12 6.52 1.50
N THR A 116 8.15 7.61 0.73
CA THR A 116 9.01 7.74 -0.46
C THR A 116 10.48 7.85 -0.09
N GLU A 117 10.81 8.52 1.02
CA GLU A 117 12.17 8.58 1.55
C GLU A 117 12.64 7.21 2.08
N LEU A 118 11.79 6.52 2.86
CA LEU A 118 12.08 5.17 3.33
C LEU A 118 12.28 4.20 2.16
N MET A 119 11.49 4.34 1.10
CA MET A 119 11.64 3.58 -0.14
C MET A 119 12.95 3.88 -0.87
N LYS A 120 13.74 4.90 -0.54
CA LYS A 120 15.10 5.07 -1.10
C LYS A 120 16.12 4.12 -0.45
N LEU A 121 15.82 3.59 0.74
CA LEU A 121 16.72 2.66 1.42
C LEU A 121 16.91 1.36 0.61
N PRO A 122 18.12 0.79 0.63
CA PRO A 122 18.41 -0.45 -0.08
C PRO A 122 17.61 -1.61 0.54
N GLY A 123 16.92 -2.39 -0.31
CA GLY A 123 16.10 -3.52 0.14
C GLY A 123 14.76 -3.14 0.79
N VAL A 124 14.39 -1.85 0.78
CA VAL A 124 13.09 -1.34 1.22
C VAL A 124 12.25 -0.98 0.00
N GLY A 125 11.12 -1.66 -0.15
CA GLY A 125 10.04 -1.31 -1.07
C GLY A 125 8.80 -0.85 -0.30
N GLU A 126 7.73 -0.50 -1.01
CA GLU A 126 6.48 0.05 -0.45
C GLU A 126 5.96 -0.75 0.76
N ALA A 127 5.79 -2.06 0.61
CA ALA A 127 5.29 -2.93 1.68
C ALA A 127 6.21 -2.96 2.92
N THR A 128 7.51 -2.72 2.76
CA THR A 128 8.45 -2.65 3.90
C THR A 128 8.44 -1.26 4.52
N ALA A 129 8.36 -0.21 3.70
CA ALA A 129 8.25 1.17 4.17
C ALA A 129 6.97 1.39 5.02
N LEU A 130 5.84 0.82 4.60
CA LEU A 130 4.59 0.85 5.39
C LEU A 130 4.76 0.21 6.76
N LYS A 131 5.42 -0.96 6.83
CA LYS A 131 5.68 -1.64 8.11
C LYS A 131 6.60 -0.84 9.02
N ILE A 132 7.59 -0.11 8.47
CA ILE A 132 8.44 0.79 9.26
C ILE A 132 7.59 1.91 9.89
N ILE A 133 6.70 2.52 9.10
CA ILE A 133 5.79 3.58 9.56
C ILE A 133 4.82 3.04 10.61
N GLU A 134 4.27 1.85 10.41
CA GLU A 134 3.38 1.21 11.38
C GLU A 134 4.10 0.88 12.69
N TYR A 135 5.31 0.30 12.61
CA TYR A 135 6.11 -0.05 13.76
C TYR A 135 6.41 1.16 14.65
N ARG A 136 6.86 2.28 14.06
CA ARG A 136 7.25 3.48 14.81
C ARG A 136 6.10 4.23 15.48
N LYS A 137 4.84 3.94 15.12
CA LYS A 137 3.66 4.53 15.79
C LYS A 137 3.59 4.11 17.26
N ASN A 138 3.93 2.85 17.54
CA ASN A 138 3.86 2.29 18.89
C ASN A 138 5.25 2.09 19.51
N ASN A 139 6.28 1.92 18.69
CA ASN A 139 7.66 1.63 19.12
C ASN A 139 8.64 2.55 18.39
N PRO A 140 8.89 3.77 18.88
CA PRO A 140 9.91 4.65 18.31
C PRO A 140 11.27 3.95 18.31
N PHE A 141 12.01 4.04 17.21
CA PHE A 141 13.35 3.48 17.11
C PHE A 141 14.29 4.32 17.98
N ARG A 142 15.00 3.66 18.91
CA ARG A 142 15.99 4.29 19.81
C ARG A 142 17.39 4.17 19.25
N SER A 143 17.65 3.09 18.53
CA SER A 143 18.89 2.82 17.81
C SER A 143 18.60 2.55 16.33
N PRO A 144 19.57 2.77 15.42
CA PRO A 144 19.44 2.33 14.04
C PRO A 144 19.18 0.82 13.93
N GLU A 145 19.75 0.02 14.84
CA GLU A 145 19.63 -1.44 14.90
C GLU A 145 18.20 -1.91 15.17
N ASP A 146 17.39 -1.12 15.88
CA ASP A 146 15.99 -1.45 16.21
C ASP A 146 15.11 -1.66 14.97
N ILE A 147 15.53 -1.16 13.80
CA ILE A 147 14.83 -1.37 12.53
C ILE A 147 14.72 -2.86 12.14
N MET A 148 15.59 -3.72 12.68
CA MET A 148 15.53 -5.17 12.47
C MET A 148 14.32 -5.83 13.14
N ASN A 149 13.64 -5.14 14.07
CA ASN A 149 12.38 -5.63 14.64
C ASN A 149 11.21 -5.52 13.65
N VAL A 150 11.37 -4.83 12.52
CA VAL A 150 10.35 -4.70 11.49
C VAL A 150 10.35 -5.96 10.60
N LYS A 151 9.18 -6.62 10.50
CA LYS A 151 9.01 -7.84 9.70
C LYS A 151 9.43 -7.66 8.24
N GLY A 152 10.48 -8.36 7.84
CA GLY A 152 11.06 -8.32 6.49
C GLY A 152 12.36 -7.53 6.38
N ILE A 153 12.87 -7.00 7.50
CA ILE A 153 14.20 -6.42 7.64
C ILE A 153 15.03 -7.34 8.53
N GLY A 154 15.94 -8.08 7.94
CA GLY A 154 16.93 -8.88 8.66
C GLY A 154 18.33 -8.30 8.53
N GLU A 155 19.30 -8.94 9.17
CA GLU A 155 20.71 -8.51 9.24
C GLU A 155 21.29 -8.13 7.86
N LYS A 156 21.14 -8.98 6.85
CA LYS A 156 21.63 -8.69 5.48
C LYS A 156 21.08 -7.40 4.86
N LYS A 157 19.83 -7.04 5.17
CA LYS A 157 19.24 -5.78 4.69
C LYS A 157 19.71 -4.63 5.55
N PHE A 158 19.77 -4.84 6.86
CA PHE A 158 20.25 -3.86 7.83
C PHE A 158 21.67 -3.39 7.50
N GLU A 159 22.62 -4.30 7.26
CA GLU A 159 24.01 -3.97 6.90
C GLU A 159 24.09 -3.03 5.69
N LYS A 160 23.25 -3.27 4.68
CA LYS A 160 23.21 -2.43 3.46
C LYS A 160 22.60 -1.06 3.72
N MET A 161 21.64 -0.95 4.64
CA MET A 161 20.95 0.33 4.92
C MET A 161 21.60 1.13 6.04
N LYS A 162 22.40 0.50 6.91
CA LYS A 162 23.08 1.11 8.07
C LYS A 162 23.75 2.46 7.77
N PRO A 163 24.51 2.64 6.67
CA PRO A 163 25.14 3.95 6.39
C PRO A 163 24.14 5.06 6.04
N PHE A 164 22.91 4.70 5.65
CA PHE A 164 21.87 5.61 5.15
C PHE A 164 20.77 5.91 6.17
N ILE A 165 20.83 5.36 7.38
CA ILE A 165 19.79 5.55 8.41
C ILE A 165 20.33 6.32 9.61
N THR A 166 19.44 7.02 10.29
CA THR A 166 19.70 7.69 11.57
C THR A 166 18.44 7.68 12.43
N VAL A 167 18.62 7.83 13.73
CA VAL A 167 17.58 8.08 14.73
C VAL A 167 17.95 9.42 15.40
N LYS A 168 16.99 10.35 15.44
CA LYS A 168 17.07 11.60 16.20
C LYS A 168 15.88 11.65 17.14
#